data_AF-A0A0F8XNX8-F1
#
_entry.id   AF-A0A0F8XNX8-F1
#
_cell.length_a   1.000
_cell.length_b   1.000
_cell.length_c   1.000
_cell.angle_alpha   90.00
_cell.angle_beta   90.00
_cell.angle_gamma   90.00
#
_symmetry.space_group_name_H-M   'P 1'
#
loop_
_entity.id
_entity.type
_entity.pdbx_description
1 polymer ?
#
loop_
_entity_poly.entity_id
_entity_poly.type
_entity_poly.pdbx_seq_one_letter_code
_entity_poly.pdbx_strand_id
1 'polypeptide(L)'
;MATPYYLPPDKVPLPPPDAKVFTTACDYCIVGCGYKVYRWPLGREGGPKAYENAFGVDFPSDVLHGKWPSTNMHNIVMANGKPHHVIVIPDADIQVVNIMGDHSIRGGAIAQKCYNPGKPTRDRLKQPMIRVHDLLYPVSWDLALDVMAEVSKYVLKKYGAHSWAMRMY
;
A
#
# COMPACT_ATOMS: atom_id res chain seq x y z
N MET A 1 1.74 21.91 24.93
CA MET A 1 2.04 20.48 24.70
C MET A 1 3.25 20.42 23.80
N ALA A 2 4.35 19.80 24.23
CA ALA A 2 5.53 19.65 23.38
C ALA A 2 5.15 18.83 22.15
N THR A 3 5.52 19.29 20.96
CA THR A 3 5.40 18.50 19.73
C THR A 3 6.14 17.19 19.96
N PRO A 4 5.48 16.03 19.91
CA PRO A 4 6.19 14.75 20.05
C PRO A 4 7.28 14.68 18.99
N TYR A 5 8.54 14.61 19.43
CA TYR A 5 9.69 14.49 18.54
C TYR A 5 9.60 13.15 17.81
N TYR A 6 9.49 13.17 16.50
CA TYR A 6 9.48 11.95 15.70
C TYR A 6 10.89 11.35 15.69
N LEU A 7 11.07 10.21 16.35
CA LEU A 7 12.27 9.40 16.23
C LEU A 7 12.06 8.42 15.06
N PRO A 8 12.70 8.63 13.90
CA PRO A 8 12.58 7.70 12.80
C PRO A 8 13.16 6.34 13.20
N PRO A 9 12.57 5.23 12.75
CA PRO A 9 13.26 3.95 12.76
C PRO A 9 14.59 4.09 12.02
N ASP A 10 15.62 3.41 12.50
CA ASP A 10 16.97 3.40 11.92
C ASP A 10 17.31 2.08 11.21
N LYS A 11 16.42 1.08 11.33
CA LYS A 11 16.58 -0.25 10.74
C LYS A 11 15.35 -0.65 9.92
N VAL A 12 15.60 -1.25 8.75
CA VAL A 12 14.60 -2.00 7.99
C VAL A 12 14.99 -3.48 8.02
N PRO A 13 14.10 -4.40 8.45
CA PRO A 13 14.41 -5.82 8.44
C PRO A 13 14.57 -6.31 7.01
N LEU A 14 15.63 -7.07 6.73
CA LEU A 14 15.87 -7.61 5.40
C LEU A 14 14.91 -8.77 5.10
N PRO A 15 14.41 -8.89 3.87
CA PRO A 15 13.58 -10.02 3.48
C PRO A 15 14.47 -11.29 3.42
N PRO A 16 14.10 -12.40 4.09
CA PRO A 16 14.82 -13.66 3.96
C PRO A 16 14.73 -14.20 2.52
N PRO A 17 15.61 -15.13 2.08
CA PRO A 17 15.66 -15.58 0.68
C PRO A 17 14.36 -16.21 0.17
N ASP A 18 13.55 -16.76 1.08
CA ASP A 18 12.24 -17.37 0.80
C ASP A 18 11.07 -16.38 0.91
N ALA A 19 11.33 -15.08 1.05
CA ALA A 19 10.29 -14.06 1.04
C ALA A 19 9.46 -14.13 -0.25
N LYS A 20 8.14 -13.96 -0.14
CA LYS A 20 7.28 -13.92 -1.32
C LYS A 20 7.56 -12.63 -2.08
N VAL A 21 7.93 -12.77 -3.36
CA VAL A 21 8.19 -11.64 -4.28
C VAL A 21 7.06 -11.55 -5.31
N PHE A 22 6.57 -10.33 -5.54
CA PHE A 22 5.61 -10.04 -6.61
C PHE A 22 5.74 -8.58 -7.05
N THR A 23 5.19 -8.24 -8.20
CA THR A 23 5.29 -6.88 -8.77
C THR A 23 4.04 -6.06 -8.48
N THR A 24 4.20 -4.73 -8.49
CA THR A 24 3.10 -3.76 -8.50
C THR A 24 3.52 -2.53 -9.28
N ALA A 25 2.54 -1.74 -9.74
CA ALA A 25 2.78 -0.39 -10.23
C ALA A 25 2.58 0.63 -9.09
N CYS A 26 3.12 1.82 -9.29
CA CYS A 26 2.90 2.98 -8.43
C CYS A 26 1.43 3.41 -8.46
N ASP A 27 0.83 3.61 -7.30
CA ASP A 27 -0.60 3.94 -7.18
C ASP A 27 -0.93 5.42 -7.34
N TYR A 28 0.06 6.25 -7.69
CA TYR A 28 -0.07 7.70 -7.61
C TYR A 28 -0.21 8.35 -9.00
N CYS A 29 0.89 8.87 -9.55
CA CYS A 29 0.82 9.61 -10.81
C CYS A 29 0.77 8.69 -12.03
N ILE A 30 0.38 9.29 -13.16
CA ILE A 30 0.23 8.65 -14.47
C ILE A 30 1.49 7.95 -14.99
N VAL A 31 2.67 8.27 -14.44
CA VAL A 31 3.94 7.64 -14.84
C VAL A 31 3.88 6.12 -14.63
N GLY A 32 3.23 5.64 -13.57
CA GLY A 32 3.05 4.20 -13.37
C GLY A 32 4.36 3.43 -13.13
N CYS A 33 5.31 4.02 -12.39
CA CYS A 33 6.59 3.40 -12.03
C CYS A 33 6.41 1.96 -11.50
N GLY A 34 7.29 1.03 -11.87
CA GLY A 34 7.24 -0.35 -11.41
C GLY A 34 8.00 -0.59 -10.11
N TYR A 35 7.45 -1.47 -9.29
CA TYR A 35 7.93 -1.83 -7.95
C TYR A 35 7.95 -3.34 -7.77
N LYS A 36 8.86 -3.79 -6.92
CA LYS A 36 8.87 -5.14 -6.34
C LYS A 36 8.37 -5.09 -4.90
N VAL A 37 7.53 -6.05 -4.56
CA VAL A 37 7.00 -6.25 -3.22
C VAL A 37 7.60 -7.53 -2.65
N TYR A 38 8.26 -7.39 -1.50
CA TYR A 38 8.79 -8.50 -0.72
C TYR A 38 7.93 -8.65 0.53
N ARG A 39 7.34 -9.83 0.76
CA ARG A 39 6.46 -10.09 1.90
C ARG A 39 6.83 -11.38 2.61
N TRP A 40 7.02 -11.32 3.92
CA TRP A 40 7.40 -12.48 4.73
C TRP A 40 6.82 -12.38 6.16
N PRO A 41 6.64 -13.50 6.88
CA PRO A 41 6.06 -13.50 8.22
C PRO A 41 6.85 -12.66 9.23
N LEU A 42 6.15 -12.04 10.18
CA LEU A 42 6.77 -11.37 11.34
C LEU A 42 7.61 -12.36 12.16
N GLY A 43 8.74 -11.90 12.68
CA GLY A 43 9.67 -12.73 13.49
C GLY A 43 10.71 -13.50 12.67
N ARG A 44 10.73 -13.30 11.35
CA ARG A 44 11.81 -13.76 10.46
C ARG A 44 12.52 -12.56 9.84
N GLU A 45 13.83 -12.67 9.67
CA GLU A 45 14.65 -11.64 9.06
C GLU A 45 15.76 -12.32 8.24
N GLY A 46 16.08 -11.76 7.08
CA GLY A 46 17.25 -12.12 6.29
C GLY A 46 18.54 -11.55 6.87
N GLY A 47 19.67 -11.97 6.29
CA GLY A 47 21.00 -11.50 6.66
C GLY A 47 21.60 -10.55 5.62
N PRO A 48 22.71 -9.88 5.97
CA PRO A 48 23.36 -8.91 5.10
C PRO A 48 24.07 -9.56 3.90
N LYS A 49 24.37 -10.86 3.89
CA LYS A 49 25.02 -11.50 2.74
C LYS A 49 24.01 -11.77 1.62
N ALA A 50 24.47 -11.73 0.37
CA ALA A 50 23.61 -11.91 -0.80
C ALA A 50 22.75 -13.19 -0.76
N TYR A 51 23.29 -14.30 -0.23
CA TYR A 51 22.56 -15.57 -0.10
C TYR A 51 21.58 -15.61 1.07
N GLU A 52 21.64 -14.62 1.98
CA GLU A 52 20.81 -14.53 3.18
C GLU A 52 19.62 -13.56 3.02
N ASN A 53 19.50 -12.87 1.89
CA ASN A 53 18.38 -11.96 1.63
C ASN A 53 17.79 -12.12 0.22
N ALA A 54 16.50 -11.80 0.08
CA ALA A 54 15.79 -11.91 -1.20
C ALA A 54 16.19 -10.85 -2.24
N PHE A 55 16.97 -9.82 -1.86
CA PHE A 55 17.50 -8.89 -2.86
C PHE A 55 18.65 -9.50 -3.66
N GLY A 56 19.34 -10.52 -3.11
CA GLY A 56 20.51 -11.12 -3.72
C GLY A 56 21.73 -10.20 -3.70
N VAL A 57 21.84 -9.34 -2.68
CA VAL A 57 22.85 -8.28 -2.59
C VAL A 57 23.61 -8.38 -1.26
N ASP A 58 24.93 -8.13 -1.30
CA ASP A 58 25.72 -7.95 -0.10
C ASP A 58 25.52 -6.53 0.48
N PHE A 59 25.19 -6.45 1.76
CA PHE A 59 25.09 -5.20 2.50
C PHE A 59 26.36 -4.97 3.34
N PRO A 60 26.90 -3.73 3.36
CA PRO A 60 26.39 -2.55 2.66
C PRO A 60 26.61 -2.63 1.13
N SER A 61 25.64 -2.17 0.36
CA SER A 61 25.74 -2.05 -1.10
C SER A 61 26.32 -0.70 -1.53
N ASP A 62 26.66 -0.58 -2.81
CA ASP A 62 27.07 0.69 -3.41
C ASP A 62 25.97 1.76 -3.39
N VAL A 63 26.40 3.01 -3.52
CA VAL A 63 25.51 4.17 -3.67
C VAL A 63 24.67 4.01 -4.95
N LEU A 64 23.38 4.36 -4.86
CA LEU A 64 22.42 4.26 -5.98
C LEU A 64 22.24 2.83 -6.54
N HIS A 65 22.53 1.78 -5.76
CA HIS A 65 22.29 0.39 -6.18
C HIS A 65 20.79 0.04 -6.41
N GLY A 66 19.85 0.87 -5.92
CA GLY A 66 18.40 0.67 -6.07
C GLY A 66 17.80 -0.47 -5.21
N LYS A 67 18.64 -1.31 -4.59
CA LYS A 67 18.24 -2.44 -3.72
C LYS A 67 18.54 -2.14 -2.24
N TRP A 68 18.33 -0.90 -1.82
CA TRP A 68 18.46 -0.45 -0.42
C TRP A 68 17.13 0.13 0.07
N PRO A 69 16.33 -0.62 0.86
CA PRO A 69 15.02 -0.15 1.28
C PRO A 69 15.11 0.94 2.35
N SER A 70 14.40 2.04 2.14
CA SER A 70 14.20 3.06 3.18
C SER A 70 13.10 2.63 4.17
N THR A 71 13.03 3.29 5.33
CA THR A 71 11.97 3.05 6.33
C THR A 71 10.57 3.36 5.79
N ASN A 72 10.46 4.28 4.83
CA ASN A 72 9.21 4.57 4.11
C ASN A 72 8.75 3.41 3.23
N MET A 73 9.67 2.56 2.79
CA MET A 73 9.38 1.39 1.96
C MET A 73 8.98 0.16 2.77
N HIS A 74 8.97 0.23 4.11
CA HIS A 74 8.65 -0.89 5.00
C HIS A 74 7.35 -0.71 5.81
N ASN A 75 6.57 -1.77 5.95
CA ASN A 75 5.44 -1.81 6.87
C ASN A 75 5.20 -3.22 7.42
N ILE A 76 4.30 -3.34 8.39
CA ILE A 76 3.70 -4.61 8.82
C ILE A 76 2.25 -4.61 8.35
N VAL A 77 1.85 -5.68 7.66
CA VAL A 77 0.50 -5.86 7.11
C VAL A 77 -0.06 -7.22 7.51
N MET A 78 -1.37 -7.36 7.50
CA MET A 78 -2.00 -8.68 7.64
C MET A 78 -2.07 -9.36 6.27
N ALA A 79 -1.52 -10.57 6.19
CA ALA A 79 -1.64 -11.43 5.03
C ALA A 79 -1.93 -12.87 5.49
N ASN A 80 -2.90 -13.52 4.86
CA ASN A 80 -3.33 -14.88 5.21
C ASN A 80 -3.62 -15.04 6.72
N GLY A 81 -4.26 -14.02 7.34
CA GLY A 81 -4.59 -14.01 8.76
C GLY A 81 -3.40 -13.83 9.72
N LYS A 82 -2.19 -13.57 9.24
CA LYS A 82 -0.98 -13.39 10.08
C LYS A 82 -0.25 -12.07 9.77
N PRO A 83 0.43 -11.46 10.76
CA PRO A 83 1.26 -10.29 10.51
C PRO A 83 2.48 -10.68 9.66
N HIS A 84 2.74 -9.88 8.64
CA HIS A 84 3.87 -10.01 7.73
C HIS A 84 4.59 -8.68 7.63
N HIS A 85 5.91 -8.72 7.54
CA HIS A 85 6.66 -7.61 6.96
C HIS A 85 6.32 -7.47 5.49
N VAL A 86 6.30 -6.24 5.02
CA VAL A 86 6.24 -5.91 3.59
C VAL A 86 7.26 -4.82 3.29
N ILE A 87 8.04 -5.04 2.23
CA ILE A 87 8.83 -3.99 1.58
C ILE A 87 8.24 -3.74 0.21
N VAL A 88 7.97 -2.48 -0.12
CA VAL A 88 7.61 -2.04 -1.47
C VAL A 88 8.70 -1.10 -1.96
N ILE A 89 9.58 -1.61 -2.81
CA ILE A 89 10.79 -0.93 -3.30
C ILE A 89 10.69 -0.79 -4.83
N PRO A 90 11.10 0.35 -5.42
CA PRO A 90 11.13 0.48 -6.88
C PRO A 90 11.98 -0.63 -7.49
N ASP A 91 11.56 -1.13 -8.63
CA ASP A 91 12.26 -2.22 -9.29
C ASP A 91 13.56 -1.71 -9.93
N ALA A 92 14.69 -2.01 -9.31
CA ALA A 92 16.02 -1.64 -9.82
C ALA A 92 16.33 -2.27 -11.19
N ASP A 93 15.70 -3.39 -11.52
CA ASP A 93 15.94 -4.13 -12.76
C ASP A 93 15.00 -3.65 -13.90
N ILE A 94 14.14 -2.64 -13.66
CA ILE A 94 13.20 -2.13 -14.65
C ILE A 94 13.91 -1.35 -15.77
N GLN A 95 13.44 -1.53 -17.01
CA GLN A 95 14.07 -0.96 -18.20
C GLN A 95 13.24 0.11 -18.92
N VAL A 96 12.01 0.40 -18.44
CA VAL A 96 11.04 1.19 -19.22
C VAL A 96 10.64 2.49 -18.53
N VAL A 97 10.04 2.41 -17.33
CA VAL A 97 9.37 3.58 -16.73
C VAL A 97 10.27 4.35 -15.76
N ASN A 98 10.78 3.68 -14.72
CA ASN A 98 11.66 4.26 -13.70
C ASN A 98 12.99 3.51 -13.69
N ILE A 99 13.72 3.67 -14.79
CA ILE A 99 14.98 2.97 -15.07
C ILE A 99 15.93 3.09 -13.88
N MET A 100 16.64 2.00 -13.54
CA MET A 100 17.50 1.87 -12.35
C MET A 100 16.77 1.97 -11.00
N GLY A 101 15.44 1.88 -10.98
CA GLY A 101 14.67 1.90 -9.73
C GLY A 101 14.54 3.31 -9.13
N ASP A 102 14.54 4.36 -9.96
CA ASP A 102 14.24 5.71 -9.47
C ASP A 102 12.80 5.80 -8.94
N HIS A 103 12.53 6.74 -8.04
CA HIS A 103 11.20 6.91 -7.47
C HIS A 103 10.93 8.32 -6.93
N SER A 104 9.68 8.77 -7.10
CA SER A 104 9.21 9.95 -6.38
C SER A 104 9.05 9.66 -4.88
N ILE A 105 9.00 10.72 -4.05
CA ILE A 105 8.71 10.59 -2.61
C ILE A 105 7.38 9.88 -2.34
N ARG A 106 6.37 10.08 -3.21
CA ARG A 106 5.07 9.42 -3.12
C ARG A 106 5.21 7.91 -3.30
N GLY A 107 5.91 7.51 -4.37
CA GLY A 107 6.14 6.10 -4.71
C GLY A 107 7.03 5.38 -3.69
N GLY A 108 8.07 6.05 -3.19
CA GLY A 108 8.94 5.52 -2.13
C GLY A 108 8.23 5.31 -0.78
N ALA A 109 6.99 5.78 -0.63
CA ALA A 109 6.16 5.63 0.56
C ALA A 109 4.94 4.72 0.36
N ILE A 110 4.87 3.95 -0.74
CA ILE A 110 3.73 3.04 -1.01
C ILE A 110 3.49 2.07 0.15
N ALA A 111 4.53 1.55 0.80
CA ALA A 111 4.35 0.66 1.94
C ALA A 111 3.62 1.34 3.11
N GLN A 112 3.78 2.66 3.29
CA GLN A 112 3.12 3.40 4.37
C GLN A 112 1.60 3.53 4.17
N LYS A 113 1.09 3.44 2.94
CA LYS A 113 -0.36 3.51 2.69
C LYS A 113 -1.10 2.20 2.94
N CYS A 114 -0.39 1.09 3.11
CA CYS A 114 -0.98 -0.20 3.44
C CYS A 114 -1.66 -0.14 4.81
N TYR A 115 -2.79 -0.83 4.93
CA TYR A 115 -3.55 -0.86 6.17
C TYR A 115 -2.74 -1.49 7.31
N ASN A 116 -2.56 -0.75 8.39
CA ASN A 116 -1.96 -1.21 9.63
C ASN A 116 -2.70 -0.52 10.81
N PRO A 117 -3.35 -1.28 11.71
CA PRO A 117 -4.11 -0.70 12.81
C PRO A 117 -3.25 0.10 13.81
N GLY A 118 -1.94 -0.14 13.86
CA GLY A 118 -0.98 0.60 14.68
C GLY A 118 -0.42 1.87 14.02
N LYS A 119 -0.82 2.20 12.79
CA LYS A 119 -0.37 3.38 12.04
C LYS A 119 -1.55 4.31 11.71
N PRO A 120 -1.29 5.53 11.19
CA PRO A 120 -2.36 6.44 10.75
C PRO A 120 -3.37 5.81 9.79
N THR A 121 -2.96 4.81 8.98
CA THR A 121 -3.85 4.06 8.07
C THR A 121 -4.94 3.24 8.76
N ARG A 122 -5.02 3.27 10.11
CA ARG A 122 -6.16 2.75 10.88
C ARG A 122 -7.50 3.42 10.53
N ASP A 123 -7.45 4.61 9.92
CA ASP A 123 -8.58 5.43 9.46
C ASP A 123 -9.25 4.91 8.17
N ARG A 124 -8.68 3.89 7.51
CA ARG A 124 -9.28 3.23 6.33
C ARG A 124 -10.69 2.72 6.64
N LEU A 125 -11.60 2.93 5.70
CA LEU A 125 -12.96 2.38 5.75
C LEU A 125 -12.92 0.85 5.79
N LYS A 126 -13.68 0.25 6.71
CA LYS A 126 -13.73 -1.22 6.93
C LYS A 126 -15.05 -1.86 6.53
N GLN A 127 -16.12 -1.07 6.49
CA GLN A 127 -17.46 -1.51 6.18
C GLN A 127 -18.23 -0.40 5.47
N PRO A 128 -19.24 -0.74 4.65
CA PRO A 128 -20.13 0.25 4.03
C PRO A 128 -20.85 1.08 5.10
N MET A 129 -21.16 2.33 4.75
CA MET A 129 -21.90 3.24 5.62
C MET A 129 -22.99 3.97 4.84
N ILE A 130 -24.15 4.15 5.47
CA ILE A 130 -25.25 4.96 4.94
C ILE A 130 -25.52 6.12 5.89
N ARG A 131 -25.82 7.29 5.33
CA ARG A 131 -26.21 8.45 6.11
C ARG A 131 -27.69 8.37 6.48
N VAL A 132 -27.99 8.40 7.77
CA VAL A 132 -29.34 8.49 8.31
C VAL A 132 -29.38 9.72 9.22
N HIS A 133 -30.22 10.70 8.86
CA HIS A 133 -30.13 12.06 9.39
C HIS A 133 -28.71 12.62 9.20
N ASP A 134 -28.07 13.10 10.26
CA ASP A 134 -26.74 13.73 10.20
C ASP A 134 -25.58 12.76 10.49
N LEU A 135 -25.86 11.46 10.64
CA LEU A 135 -24.88 10.47 11.06
C LEU A 135 -24.67 9.37 10.01
N LEU A 136 -23.42 8.90 9.89
CA LEU A 136 -23.06 7.73 9.09
C LEU A 136 -23.14 6.47 9.95
N TYR A 137 -24.00 5.54 9.55
CA TYR A 137 -24.17 4.26 10.23
C TYR A 137 -23.57 3.13 9.40
N PRO A 138 -22.86 2.19 10.05
CA PRO A 138 -22.38 1.00 9.36
C PRO A 138 -23.53 0.09 8.97
N VAL A 139 -23.46 -0.47 7.75
CA VAL A 139 -24.48 -1.37 7.20
C VAL A 139 -23.85 -2.57 6.51
N SER A 140 -24.66 -3.59 6.19
CA SER A 140 -24.22 -4.70 5.35
C SER A 140 -23.93 -4.26 3.91
N TRP A 141 -23.14 -5.05 3.20
CA TRP A 141 -22.92 -4.86 1.77
C TRP A 141 -24.22 -4.96 0.97
N ASP A 142 -25.07 -5.94 1.28
CA ASP A 142 -26.37 -6.13 0.60
C ASP A 142 -27.22 -4.86 0.70
N LEU A 143 -27.40 -4.31 1.91
CA LEU A 143 -28.18 -3.09 2.11
C LEU A 143 -27.57 -1.89 1.37
N ALA A 144 -26.25 -1.72 1.42
CA ALA A 144 -25.58 -0.62 0.73
C ALA A 144 -25.75 -0.70 -0.80
N LEU A 145 -25.64 -1.90 -1.36
CA LEU A 145 -25.79 -2.15 -2.78
C LEU A 145 -27.24 -2.00 -3.24
N ASP A 146 -28.20 -2.52 -2.46
CA ASP A 146 -29.63 -2.41 -2.75
C ASP A 146 -30.08 -0.95 -2.78
N VAL A 147 -29.69 -0.16 -1.77
CA VAL A 147 -30.04 1.27 -1.72
C VAL A 147 -29.42 2.01 -2.91
N MET A 148 -28.14 1.77 -3.23
CA MET A 148 -27.50 2.40 -4.38
C MET A 148 -28.19 2.02 -5.70
N ALA A 149 -28.55 0.75 -5.87
CA ALA A 149 -29.19 0.24 -7.08
C ALA A 149 -30.61 0.80 -7.24
N GLU A 150 -31.44 0.75 -6.20
CA GLU A 150 -32.84 1.21 -6.27
C GLU A 150 -32.94 2.72 -6.47
N VAL A 151 -32.11 3.51 -5.79
CA VAL A 151 -32.04 4.97 -6.03
C VAL A 151 -31.58 5.26 -7.45
N SER A 152 -30.56 4.54 -7.94
CA SER A 152 -30.06 4.71 -9.31
C SER A 152 -31.12 4.38 -10.35
N LYS A 153 -31.80 3.23 -10.22
CA LYS A 153 -32.90 2.81 -11.11
C LYS A 153 -34.03 3.83 -11.11
N TYR A 154 -34.43 4.33 -9.94
CA TYR A 154 -35.47 5.35 -9.83
C TYR A 154 -35.06 6.64 -10.55
N VAL A 155 -33.83 7.13 -10.33
CA VAL A 155 -33.34 8.34 -10.99
C VAL A 155 -33.32 8.18 -12.50
N LEU A 156 -32.77 7.06 -13.00
CA LEU A 156 -32.72 6.77 -14.43
C LEU A 156 -34.11 6.68 -15.06
N LYS A 157 -35.04 5.99 -14.39
CA LYS A 157 -36.42 5.82 -14.89
C LYS A 157 -37.20 7.13 -14.91
N LYS A 158 -37.03 7.97 -13.89
CA LYS A 158 -37.85 9.17 -13.69
C LYS A 158 -37.27 10.43 -14.35
N TYR A 159 -35.95 10.56 -14.37
CA TYR A 159 -35.26 11.78 -14.80
C TYR A 159 -34.30 11.54 -15.98
N GLY A 160 -34.06 10.29 -16.37
CA GLY A 160 -33.21 9.93 -17.51
C GLY A 160 -31.73 9.80 -17.15
N ALA A 161 -30.93 9.35 -18.12
CA ALA A 161 -29.53 9.00 -17.93
C ALA A 161 -28.64 10.19 -17.53
N HIS A 162 -28.91 11.39 -18.04
CA HIS A 162 -28.13 12.59 -17.73
C HIS A 162 -28.30 13.09 -16.29
N SER A 163 -29.29 12.58 -15.55
CA SER A 163 -29.49 12.89 -14.12
C SER A 163 -28.76 11.93 -13.19
N TRP A 164 -28.12 10.89 -13.71
CA TRP A 164 -27.27 9.99 -12.94
C TRP A 164 -25.81 10.28 -13.24
N ALA A 165 -25.04 10.62 -12.22
CA ALA A 165 -23.64 11.03 -12.36
C ALA A 165 -22.74 10.22 -11.44
N MET A 166 -21.55 9.90 -11.94
CA MET A 166 -20.47 9.32 -11.15
C MET A 166 -19.48 10.43 -10.79
N ARG A 167 -19.38 10.74 -9.50
CA ARG A 167 -18.33 11.64 -9.00
C ARG A 167 -17.07 10.84 -8.75
N MET A 168 -16.04 11.09 -9.55
CA MET A 168 -14.68 10.59 -9.30
C MET A 168 -13.90 11.63 -8.49
N TYR A 169 -13.16 11.18 -7.47
CA TYR A 169 -12.25 11.99 -6.64
C TYR A 169 -10.82 11.50 -6.83
#